data_AF-A0A314Y4G2-F1
#
_entry.id   AF-A0A314Y4G2-F1
#
_cell.length_a   1.000
_cell.length_b   1.000
_cell.length_c   1.000
_cell.angle_alpha   90.00
_cell.angle_beta   90.00
_cell.angle_gamma   90.00
#
_symmetry.space_group_name_H-M   'P 1'
#
loop_
_entity.id
_entity.type
_entity.pdbx_description
1 polymer ?
#
loop_
_entity_poly.entity_id
_entity_poly.type
_entity_poly.pdbx_seq_one_letter_code
_entity_poly.pdbx_strand_id
1 'polypeptide(L)'
;MDSSLYKAARSGDVGFLRKNKDADVPDDLLHQKTPMDNNIIHIAAEFKHIDFFKQIPPQSPLFWTTNNKGETPLHVSARVGCDEGEQTHYLSNDTRSSA
;
A
#
# COMPACT_ATOMS: atom_id res chain seq x y z
N MET A 1 5.05 13.35 -1.24
CA MET A 1 3.73 12.82 -0.86
C MET A 1 2.93 13.90 -0.16
N ASP A 2 1.68 14.07 -0.58
CA ASP A 2 0.70 14.98 -0.01
C ASP A 2 0.42 14.66 1.46
N SER A 3 0.29 15.71 2.27
CA SER A 3 0.06 15.57 3.71
C SER A 3 -1.25 14.83 4.01
N SER A 4 -2.31 15.12 3.24
CA SER A 4 -3.61 14.47 3.37
C SER A 4 -3.55 12.98 3.04
N LEU A 5 -2.82 12.63 1.98
CA LEU A 5 -2.65 11.24 1.55
C LEU A 5 -1.84 10.45 2.59
N TYR A 6 -0.72 11.01 3.06
CA TYR A 6 0.07 10.42 4.14
C TYR A 6 -0.76 10.19 5.41
N LYS A 7 -1.57 11.19 5.81
CA LYS A 7 -2.44 11.09 6.99
C LYS A 7 -3.49 9.99 6.82
N ALA A 8 -4.10 9.89 5.64
CA ALA A 8 -5.10 8.87 5.34
C ALA A 8 -4.52 7.46 5.46
N ALA A 9 -3.34 7.19 4.90
CA ALA A 9 -2.70 5.87 5.05
C ALA A 9 -2.26 5.58 6.48
N ARG A 10 -1.76 6.60 7.18
CA ARG A 10 -1.38 6.48 8.59
C ARG A 10 -2.57 6.22 9.52
N SER A 11 -3.77 6.68 9.17
CA SER A 11 -4.99 6.48 9.98
C SER A 11 -5.89 5.35 9.47
N GLY A 12 -5.54 4.71 8.35
CA GLY A 12 -6.38 3.70 7.70
C GLY A 12 -7.66 4.24 7.08
N ASP A 13 -7.71 5.52 6.71
CA ASP A 13 -8.89 6.14 6.08
C ASP A 13 -9.04 5.70 4.61
N VAL A 14 -9.58 4.50 4.42
CA VAL A 14 -9.90 3.94 3.10
C VAL A 14 -10.99 4.75 2.37
N GLY A 15 -11.80 5.50 3.12
CA GLY A 15 -12.82 6.40 2.57
C GLY A 15 -12.18 7.55 1.78
N PHE A 16 -11.01 8.02 2.23
CA PHE A 16 -10.20 8.98 1.47
C PHE A 16 -9.82 8.41 0.11
N LEU A 17 -9.27 7.20 0.03
CA LEU A 17 -8.92 6.57 -1.26
C LEU A 17 -10.14 6.38 -2.15
N ARG A 18 -11.26 5.90 -1.61
CA ARG A 18 -12.48 5.65 -2.39
C ARG A 18 -13.06 6.94 -2.98
N LYS A 19 -13.22 7.99 -2.16
CA LYS A 19 -13.72 9.30 -2.61
C LYS A 19 -12.87 9.89 -3.74
N ASN A 20 -11.56 9.65 -3.67
CA ASN A 20 -10.63 10.06 -4.70
C ASN A 20 -10.79 9.18 -5.95
N LYS A 21 -10.83 7.84 -5.82
CA LYS A 21 -10.99 6.91 -6.95
C LYS A 21 -12.27 7.12 -7.76
N ASP A 22 -13.38 7.44 -7.09
CA ASP A 22 -14.67 7.76 -7.74
C ASP A 22 -14.66 9.13 -8.46
N ALA A 23 -13.73 10.01 -8.11
CA ALA A 23 -13.61 11.36 -8.65
C ALA A 23 -12.65 11.47 -9.85
N ASP A 24 -12.35 10.36 -10.53
CA ASP A 24 -11.34 10.29 -11.60
C ASP A 24 -9.98 10.81 -11.12
N VAL A 25 -9.58 10.39 -9.92
CA VAL A 25 -8.34 10.86 -9.33
C VAL A 25 -7.14 10.38 -10.14
N PRO A 26 -6.22 11.31 -10.46
CA PRO A 26 -5.07 10.99 -11.27
C PRO A 26 -4.23 9.91 -10.58
N ASP A 27 -3.84 8.92 -11.38
CA ASP A 27 -2.92 7.84 -11.06
C ASP A 27 -1.66 8.34 -10.32
N ASP A 28 -1.29 9.61 -10.54
CA ASP A 28 -0.23 10.36 -9.85
C ASP A 28 -0.32 10.31 -8.32
N LEU A 29 -1.53 10.27 -7.72
CA LEU A 29 -1.67 10.25 -6.26
C LEU A 29 -1.12 8.96 -5.63
N LEU A 30 -1.31 7.82 -6.29
CA LEU A 30 -0.82 6.52 -5.80
C LEU A 30 0.70 6.36 -6.01
N HIS A 31 1.27 7.07 -6.99
CA HIS A 31 2.70 7.08 -7.30
C HIS A 31 3.51 8.02 -6.40
N GLN A 32 2.86 8.80 -5.53
CA GLN A 32 3.57 9.69 -4.64
C GLN A 32 4.40 8.93 -3.60
N LYS A 33 5.63 9.40 -3.42
CA LYS A 33 6.57 8.88 -2.43
C LYS A 33 6.90 9.91 -1.36
N THR A 34 7.25 9.42 -0.18
CA THR A 34 7.88 10.23 0.88
C THR A 34 9.37 10.45 0.57
N PRO A 35 10.09 11.33 1.28
CA PRO A 35 11.54 11.48 1.11
C PRO A 35 12.37 10.20 1.38
N MET A 36 11.77 9.20 2.03
CA MET A 36 12.38 7.88 2.27
C MET A 36 12.00 6.84 1.21
N ASP A 37 11.41 7.28 0.10
CA ASP A 37 10.85 6.43 -0.97
C ASP A 37 9.72 5.47 -0.52
N ASN A 38 9.17 5.66 0.68
CA ASN A 38 7.95 4.96 1.08
C ASN A 38 6.78 5.44 0.22
N ASN A 39 6.14 4.50 -0.47
CA ASN A 39 4.84 4.71 -1.10
C ASN A 39 3.70 4.62 -0.07
N ILE A 40 2.46 4.83 -0.53
CA ILE A 40 1.30 4.84 0.35
C ILE A 40 1.07 3.51 1.10
N ILE A 41 1.43 2.40 0.47
CA ILE A 41 1.28 1.05 1.04
C ILE A 41 2.31 0.82 2.14
N HIS A 42 3.55 1.32 2.00
CA HIS A 42 4.54 1.23 3.08
C HIS A 42 4.04 1.94 4.35
N ILE A 43 3.38 3.09 4.20
CA ILE A 43 2.83 3.82 5.34
C ILE A 43 1.69 3.01 5.97
N ALA A 44 0.73 2.54 5.17
CA ALA A 44 -0.35 1.71 5.67
C ALA A 44 0.15 0.41 6.34
N ALA A 45 1.19 -0.22 5.80
CA ALA A 45 1.87 -1.39 6.34
C ALA A 45 2.45 -1.12 7.73
N GLU A 46 3.18 -0.02 7.88
CA GLU A 46 3.81 0.40 9.13
C GLU A 46 2.77 0.57 10.26
N PHE A 47 1.58 1.06 9.92
CA PHE A 47 0.48 1.28 10.86
C PHE A 47 -0.54 0.14 10.91
N LYS A 48 -0.23 -1.01 10.29
CA LYS A 48 -1.08 -2.23 10.31
C LYS A 48 -2.47 -2.05 9.68
N HIS A 49 -2.59 -1.17 8.69
CA HIS A 49 -3.85 -0.90 8.00
C HIS A 49 -4.01 -1.79 6.77
N ILE A 50 -4.28 -3.07 6.98
CA ILE A 50 -4.42 -4.10 5.93
C ILE A 50 -5.54 -3.75 4.94
N ASP A 51 -6.63 -3.12 5.40
CA ASP A 51 -7.75 -2.72 4.53
C ASP A 51 -7.36 -1.71 3.45
N PHE A 52 -6.26 -0.97 3.67
CA PHE A 52 -5.71 -0.06 2.66
C PHE A 52 -5.16 -0.82 1.44
N PHE A 53 -4.61 -2.01 1.66
CA PHE A 53 -4.09 -2.85 0.58
C PHE A 53 -5.23 -3.38 -0.30
N LYS A 54 -6.41 -3.65 0.28
CA LYS A 54 -7.60 -4.07 -0.47
C LYS A 54 -8.16 -2.98 -1.39
N GLN A 55 -7.82 -1.71 -1.15
CA GLN A 55 -8.23 -0.60 -2.02
C GLN A 55 -7.38 -0.50 -3.29
N ILE A 56 -6.19 -1.09 -3.28
CA ILE A 56 -5.22 -1.01 -4.37
C ILE A 56 -5.26 -2.34 -5.13
N PRO A 57 -5.29 -2.31 -6.48
CA PRO A 57 -5.27 -3.53 -7.27
C PRO A 57 -4.02 -4.38 -6.97
N PRO A 58 -4.14 -5.71 -6.77
CA PRO A 58 -2.99 -6.57 -6.45
C PRO A 58 -1.90 -6.55 -7.53
N GLN A 59 -2.26 -6.22 -8.78
CA GLN A 59 -1.34 -6.08 -9.90
C GLN A 59 -0.55 -4.76 -9.89
N SER A 60 -0.81 -3.87 -8.92
CA SER A 60 -0.14 -2.58 -8.85
C SER A 60 1.35 -2.76 -8.56
N PRO A 61 2.25 -2.03 -9.26
CA PRO A 61 3.69 -2.09 -9.01
C PRO A 61 4.06 -1.59 -7.59
N LEU A 62 3.14 -0.92 -6.90
CA LEU A 62 3.34 -0.40 -5.54
C LEU A 62 3.61 -1.49 -4.50
N PHE A 63 3.09 -2.71 -4.70
CA PHE A 63 3.36 -3.84 -3.80
C PHE A 63 4.80 -4.35 -3.90
N TRP A 64 5.44 -4.15 -5.04
CA TRP A 64 6.78 -4.63 -5.36
C TRP A 64 7.84 -3.53 -5.29
N THR A 65 7.41 -2.27 -5.19
CA THR A 65 8.30 -1.12 -5.07
C THR A 65 9.01 -1.17 -3.72
N THR A 66 10.32 -0.94 -3.72
CA THR A 66 11.13 -0.81 -2.49
C THR A 66 11.30 0.65 -2.09
N ASN A 67 11.42 0.88 -0.78
CA ASN A 67 11.84 2.16 -0.22
C ASN A 67 13.38 2.33 -0.24
N ASN A 68 13.89 3.43 0.31
CA ASN A 68 15.34 3.70 0.40
C ASN A 68 16.13 2.66 1.21
N LYS A 69 15.46 1.83 2.01
CA LYS A 69 16.08 0.74 2.77
C LYS A 69 16.04 -0.60 2.02
N GLY A 70 15.51 -0.63 0.79
CA GLY A 70 15.31 -1.85 0.04
C GLY A 70 14.11 -2.68 0.54
N GLU A 71 13.25 -2.13 1.38
CA GLU A 71 12.11 -2.83 1.95
C GLU A 71 10.89 -2.63 1.05
N THR A 72 10.15 -3.70 0.76
CA THR A 72 8.80 -3.61 0.16
C THR A 72 7.75 -3.37 1.24
N PRO A 73 6.50 -2.98 0.91
CA PRO A 73 5.44 -2.85 1.90
C PRO A 73 5.24 -4.13 2.72
N LEU A 74 5.43 -5.30 2.09
CA LEU A 74 5.33 -6.59 2.78
C LEU A 74 6.42 -6.78 3.84
N HIS A 75 7.67 -6.39 3.55
CA HIS A 75 8.74 -6.40 4.54
C HIS A 75 8.40 -5.50 5.74
N VAL A 76 7.82 -4.33 5.48
CA VAL A 76 7.39 -3.41 6.54
C VAL A 76 6.30 -4.03 7.40
N SER A 77 5.27 -4.64 6.79
CA SER A 77 4.21 -5.35 7.51
C SER A 77 4.76 -6.46 8.41
N ALA A 78 5.66 -7.30 7.88
CA ALA A 78 6.28 -8.38 8.63
C ALA A 78 7.09 -7.84 9.83
N ARG A 79 7.85 -6.76 9.63
CA ARG A 79 8.65 -6.12 10.69
C ARG A 79 7.79 -5.61 11.84
N VAL A 80 6.63 -5.02 11.55
CA VAL A 80 5.75 -4.49 12.60
C VAL A 80 4.90 -5.57 13.28
N GLY A 81 5.01 -6.83 12.85
CA GLY A 81 4.18 -7.92 13.36
C GLY A 81 2.72 -7.74 12.95
N CYS A 82 2.48 -7.35 11.70
CA CYS A 82 1.20 -7.59 11.06
C CYS A 82 1.18 -9.06 10.65
N ASP A 83 0.15 -9.81 11.04
CA ASP A 83 0.02 -11.22 10.69
C ASP A 83 0.05 -11.38 9.16
N GLU A 84 1.17 -11.89 8.68
CA GLU A 84 1.52 -12.04 7.27
C GLU A 84 0.48 -12.90 6.52
N GLY A 85 -0.27 -13.74 7.24
CA GLY A 85 -1.29 -14.65 6.71
C GLY A 85 -2.46 -13.96 6.00
N GLU A 86 -2.93 -12.79 6.46
CA GLU A 86 -4.04 -12.10 5.79
C GLU A 86 -3.58 -11.30 4.57
N GLN A 87 -2.35 -10.78 4.62
CA GLN A 87 -1.75 -9.98 3.56
C GLN A 87 -1.28 -10.86 2.38
N THR A 88 -0.67 -12.01 2.68
CA THR A 88 -0.16 -12.96 1.68
C THR A 88 -1.27 -13.73 0.99
N HIS A 89 -2.38 -14.07 1.68
CA HIS A 89 -3.53 -14.67 0.99
C HIS A 89 -4.12 -13.75 -0.11
N TYR A 90 -4.07 -12.44 0.09
CA TYR A 90 -4.54 -11.48 -0.92
C TYR A 90 -3.63 -11.44 -2.16
N LEU A 91 -2.31 -11.49 -1.97
CA LEU A 91 -1.33 -11.44 -3.07
C LEU A 91 -1.05 -12.80 -3.72
N SER A 92 -1.18 -13.89 -2.96
CA SER A 92 -0.84 -15.25 -3.39
C SER A 92 -1.93 -15.91 -4.24
N ASN A 93 -3.14 -15.35 -4.31
CA ASN A 93 -4.20 -15.85 -5.18
C ASN A 93 -3.98 -15.50 -6.66
N ASP A 94 -3.10 -14.54 -6.99
CA ASP A 94 -2.75 -14.17 -8.37
C ASP A 94 -1.43 -14.80 -8.86
N THR A 95 -0.52 -15.21 -7.97
CA THR A 95 0.77 -15.82 -8.37
C THR A 95 0.66 -17.26 -8.88
N ARG A 96 -0.54 -17.86 -8.93
CA ARG A 96 -0.76 -19.18 -9.53
C ARG A 96 -1.08 -19.14 -11.03
N SER A 97 -1.03 -17.96 -11.66
CA SER A 97 -1.15 -17.81 -13.12
C SER A 97 -0.08 -16.89 -13.69
N SER A 98 1.18 -17.31 -13.62
CA SER A 98 2.12 -17.03 -14.70
C SER A 98 3.19 -18.13 -14.69
N ALA A 99 3.50 -18.60 -15.90
CA ALA A 99 4.23 -19.81 -16.22
C ALA A 99 5.68 -19.83 -15.72
#